data_AF-A0A6V8L404-F1
#
_entry.id   AF-A0A6V8L404-F1
#
_cell.length_a   1.000
_cell.length_b   1.000
_cell.length_c   1.000
_cell.angle_alpha   90.00
_cell.angle_beta   90.00
_cell.angle_gamma   90.00
#
_symmetry.space_group_name_H-M   'P 1'
#
loop_
_entity.id
_entity.type
_entity.pdbx_description
1 polymer ?
#
loop_
_entity_poly.entity_id
_entity_poly.type
_entity_poly.pdbx_seq_one_letter_code
_entity_poly.pdbx_strand_id
1 'polypeptide(L)'
;MAQHAEGGRPFERARTELLFGEWLRRARRRAEARTHLHAALQVFDRTGARPWAVRARMELAATGESAGPAPVDRGAAPGLTPRSCRSSGWPRGT
;
A
#
# COMPACT_ATOMS: atom_id res chain seq x y z
N MET A 1 -4.34 -13.62 30.80
CA MET A 1 -4.52 -13.42 29.35
C MET A 1 -5.65 -12.41 29.13
N ALA A 2 -5.41 -11.13 29.38
CA ALA A 2 -6.50 -10.19 29.65
C ALA A 2 -6.27 -8.77 29.11
N GLN A 3 -6.02 -8.62 27.80
CA GLN A 3 -6.02 -7.30 27.15
C GLN A 3 -6.35 -7.44 25.65
N HIS A 4 -7.57 -7.81 25.27
CA HIS A 4 -7.99 -7.72 23.85
C HIS A 4 -9.42 -7.23 23.62
N ALA A 5 -10.21 -7.02 24.67
CA ALA A 5 -11.57 -6.57 24.55
C ALA A 5 -11.76 -5.37 25.49
N GLU A 6 -12.44 -4.35 24.98
CA GLU A 6 -13.14 -3.32 25.76
C GLU A 6 -12.28 -2.15 26.26
N GLY A 7 -12.20 -1.10 25.42
CA GLY A 7 -11.58 0.17 25.78
C GLY A 7 -10.72 0.67 24.62
N GLY A 8 -11.14 1.77 24.02
CA GLY A 8 -10.53 2.32 22.81
C GLY A 8 -9.02 2.34 22.89
N ARG A 9 -8.38 1.71 21.91
CA ARG A 9 -6.96 1.89 21.69
C ARG A 9 -6.79 2.78 20.48
N PRO A 10 -6.72 4.11 20.69
CA PRO A 10 -6.57 5.06 19.61
C PRO A 10 -5.48 4.63 18.63
N PHE A 11 -4.37 4.09 19.15
CA PHE A 11 -3.23 3.67 18.36
C PHE A 11 -3.55 2.54 17.36
N GLU A 12 -4.21 1.46 17.80
CA GLU A 12 -4.61 0.35 16.93
C GLU A 12 -5.60 0.82 15.88
N ARG A 13 -6.58 1.65 16.26
CA ARG A 13 -7.49 2.28 15.29
C ARG A 13 -6.69 3.11 14.28
N ALA A 14 -5.76 3.94 14.72
CA ALA A 14 -4.93 4.76 13.84
C ALA A 14 -4.08 3.92 12.87
N ARG A 15 -3.58 2.76 13.29
CA ARG A 15 -2.90 1.82 12.38
C ARG A 15 -3.85 1.29 11.31
N THR A 16 -5.09 0.97 11.66
CA THR A 16 -6.11 0.56 10.68
C THR A 16 -6.44 1.67 9.71
N GLU A 17 -6.66 2.90 10.20
CA GLU A 17 -6.94 4.08 9.37
C GLU A 17 -5.76 4.39 8.41
N LEU A 18 -4.52 4.23 8.88
CA LEU A 18 -3.32 4.38 8.05
C LEU A 18 -3.30 3.37 6.90
N LEU A 19 -3.44 2.07 7.20
CA LEU A 19 -3.43 1.00 6.19
C LEU A 19 -4.60 1.14 5.22
N PHE A 20 -5.77 1.56 5.69
CA PHE A 20 -6.93 1.78 4.86
C PHE A 20 -6.74 2.98 3.92
N GLY A 21 -6.15 4.08 4.42
CA GLY A 21 -5.77 5.22 3.60
C GLY A 21 -4.76 4.86 2.50
N GLU A 22 -3.76 4.04 2.82
CA GLU A 22 -2.79 3.50 1.85
C GLU A 22 -3.46 2.65 0.76
N TRP A 23 -4.44 1.82 1.14
CA TRP A 23 -5.22 1.03 0.19
C TRP A 23 -6.10 1.92 -0.72
N LEU A 24 -6.81 2.90 -0.14
CA LEU A 24 -7.63 3.85 -0.88
C LEU A 24 -6.81 4.66 -1.89
N ARG A 25 -5.59 5.05 -1.52
CA ARG A 25 -4.65 5.72 -2.43
C ARG A 25 -4.35 4.85 -3.65
N ARG A 26 -4.04 3.55 -3.44
CA ARG A 26 -3.80 2.58 -4.54
C ARG A 26 -5.06 2.36 -5.39
N ALA A 27 -6.24 2.44 -4.79
CA ALA A 27 -7.53 2.40 -5.47
C ALA A 27 -7.92 3.73 -6.17
N ARG A 28 -7.01 4.71 -6.24
CA ARG A 28 -7.21 6.06 -6.81
C ARG A 28 -8.31 6.90 -6.13
N ARG A 29 -8.74 6.52 -4.92
CA ARG A 29 -9.73 7.24 -4.08
C ARG A 29 -9.05 8.25 -3.16
N ARG A 30 -8.36 9.23 -3.75
CA ARG A 30 -7.46 10.15 -3.03
C ARG A 30 -8.15 11.03 -1.99
N ALA A 31 -9.37 11.50 -2.27
CA ALA A 31 -10.12 12.32 -1.33
C ALA A 31 -10.42 11.57 -0.03
N GLU A 32 -10.88 10.32 -0.13
CA GLU A 32 -11.18 9.48 1.02
C GLU A 32 -9.91 9.03 1.75
N ALA A 33 -8.85 8.70 1.00
CA ALA A 33 -7.55 8.38 1.59
C ALA A 33 -7.06 9.48 2.53
N ARG A 34 -7.17 10.75 2.14
CA ARG A 34 -6.75 11.90 2.96
C ARG A 34 -7.48 11.94 4.30
N THR A 35 -8.78 11.70 4.33
CA THR A 35 -9.58 11.70 5.57
C THR A 35 -9.04 10.68 6.56
N HIS A 36 -8.82 9.44 6.12
CA HIS A 36 -8.31 8.37 6.98
C HIS A 36 -6.86 8.60 7.42
N LEU A 37 -6.00 9.06 6.51
CA LEU A 37 -4.60 9.36 6.82
C LEU A 37 -4.47 10.53 7.81
N HIS A 38 -5.30 11.57 7.71
CA HIS A 38 -5.35 12.66 8.69
C HIS A 38 -5.81 12.19 10.07
N ALA A 39 -6.85 11.34 10.12
CA ALA A 39 -7.33 10.78 11.39
C ALA A 39 -6.24 9.93 12.08
N ALA A 40 -5.51 9.11 11.30
CA ALA A 40 -4.38 8.35 11.80
C ALA A 40 -3.26 9.25 12.34
N LEU A 41 -2.87 10.29 11.58
CA LEU A 41 -1.83 11.23 11.96
C LEU A 41 -2.14 11.94 13.30
N GLN A 42 -3.36 12.44 13.47
CA GLN A 42 -3.75 13.12 14.71
C GLN A 42 -3.60 12.22 15.95
N VAL A 43 -3.80 10.92 15.80
CA VAL A 43 -3.61 9.98 16.91
C VAL A 43 -2.13 9.70 17.14
N PHE A 44 -1.33 9.51 16.08
CA PHE A 44 0.10 9.30 16.23
C PHE A 44 0.82 10.51 16.83
N ASP A 45 0.42 11.72 16.45
CA ASP A 45 0.95 12.95 17.06
C ASP A 45 0.57 13.05 18.55
N ARG A 46 -0.69 12.75 18.91
CA ARG A 46 -1.14 12.76 20.31
C ARG A 46 -0.49 11.70 21.19
N THR A 47 -0.19 10.54 20.62
CA THR A 47 0.43 9.41 21.33
C THR A 47 1.96 9.46 21.31
N GLY A 48 2.56 10.42 20.61
CA GLY A 48 4.02 10.52 20.45
C GLY A 48 4.63 9.41 19.59
N ALA A 49 3.82 8.70 18.81
CA ALA A 49 4.24 7.61 17.94
C ALA A 49 4.94 8.13 16.67
N ARG A 50 6.11 8.78 16.84
CA ARG A 50 6.83 9.51 15.78
C ARG A 50 7.04 8.72 14.49
N PRO A 51 7.49 7.44 14.50
CA PRO A 51 7.69 6.69 13.26
C PRO A 51 6.40 6.54 12.45
N TRP A 52 5.27 6.40 13.14
CA TRP A 52 3.94 6.27 12.52
C TRP A 52 3.41 7.61 12.02
N ALA A 53 3.63 8.69 12.76
CA ALA A 53 3.29 10.04 12.33
C ALA A 53 4.05 10.44 11.06
N VAL A 54 5.35 10.15 11.00
CA VAL A 54 6.18 10.38 9.80
C VAL A 54 5.61 9.62 8.61
N ARG A 55 5.31 8.33 8.77
CA ARG A 55 4.71 7.52 7.70
C ARG A 55 3.36 8.08 7.23
N ALA A 56 2.47 8.46 8.13
CA ALA A 56 1.18 9.05 7.77
C ALA A 56 1.34 10.37 6.97
N ARG A 57 2.32 11.22 7.33
CA ARG A 57 2.65 12.43 6.57
C ARG A 57 3.18 12.13 5.18
N MET A 58 4.04 11.11 5.03
CA MET A 58 4.54 10.66 3.73
C MET A 58 3.41 10.17 2.82
N GLU A 59 2.47 9.39 3.35
CA GLU A 59 1.31 8.92 2.59
C GLU A 59 0.37 10.07 2.21
N LEU A 60 0.16 11.05 3.10
CA LEU A 60 -0.60 12.28 2.78
C LEU A 60 0.04 13.05 1.63
N ALA A 61 1.35 13.28 1.66
CA ALA A 61 2.08 13.91 0.55
C ALA A 61 1.92 13.11 -0.75
N ALA A 62 1.97 11.78 -0.66
CA ALA A 62 1.79 10.88 -1.80
C ALA A 62 0.37 10.88 -2.37
N THR A 63 -0.64 11.42 -1.67
CA THR A 63 -1.97 11.69 -2.25
C THR A 63 -1.99 12.96 -3.10
N GLY A 64 -1.01 13.87 -2.97
CA GLY A 64 -0.97 15.19 -3.59
C GLY A 64 0.03 15.37 -4.75
N GLU A 65 1.10 14.57 -4.87
CA GLU A 65 2.12 14.73 -5.93
C GLU A 65 2.14 13.58 -6.95
N SER A 66 0.97 13.16 -7.42
CA SER A 66 0.88 12.36 -8.65
C SER A 66 -0.33 12.82 -9.47
N ALA A 67 -0.31 14.12 -9.80
CA ALA A 67 -0.95 14.61 -11.00
C ALA A 67 -0.14 14.09 -12.20
N GLY A 68 -0.82 13.40 -13.09
CA GLY A 68 -0.23 12.85 -14.31
C GLY A 68 -0.88 11.49 -14.62
N PRO A 69 -1.62 11.33 -15.74
CA PRO A 69 -1.86 9.98 -16.24
C PRO A 69 -0.49 9.32 -16.36
N ALA A 70 -0.35 8.09 -15.84
CA ALA A 70 0.75 7.26 -16.29
C ALA A 70 0.74 7.34 -17.81
N PRO A 71 1.88 7.60 -18.49
CA PRO A 71 1.96 7.27 -19.89
C PRO A 71 1.64 5.78 -19.91
N VAL A 72 0.41 5.46 -20.32
CA VAL A 72 0.15 4.27 -21.10
C VAL A 72 1.08 4.45 -22.28
N ASP A 73 2.31 3.97 -22.10
CA ASP A 73 3.13 3.51 -23.19
C ASP A 73 2.34 2.35 -23.78
N ARG A 74 1.37 2.72 -24.63
CA ARG A 74 0.92 1.87 -25.72
C ARG A 74 1.98 2.00 -26.82
N GLY A 75 3.23 1.78 -26.45
CA GLY A 75 4.31 1.49 -27.36
C GLY A 75 4.08 0.06 -27.82
N ALA A 76 3.87 -0.06 -29.12
CA ALA A 76 3.92 -1.31 -29.83
C ALA A 76 5.17 -2.12 -29.40
N ALA A 77 4.94 -3.35 -28.95
CA ALA A 77 5.91 -4.41 -29.08
C ALA A 77 5.23 -5.55 -29.86
N PRO A 78 5.46 -5.67 -31.18
CA PRO A 78 5.11 -6.88 -31.89
C PRO A 78 6.09 -7.98 -31.48
N GLY A 79 5.55 -9.06 -30.91
CA GLY A 79 6.13 -10.40 -30.91
C GLY A 79 7.44 -10.61 -30.17
N LEU A 80 7.36 -11.16 -28.95
CA LEU A 80 8.31 -12.20 -28.54
C LEU A 80 7.53 -13.33 -27.86
N THR A 81 7.47 -14.43 -28.60
CA THR A 81 6.85 -15.72 -28.35
C THR A 81 7.22 -16.34 -27.00
N PRO A 82 6.34 -17.14 -26.37
CA PRO A 82 6.69 -17.96 -25.21
C PRO A 82 7.74 -18.98 -25.65
N ARG A 83 9.01 -18.72 -25.30
CA ARG A 83 10.10 -19.62 -25.62
C ARG A 83 10.84 -20.00 -24.35
N SER A 84 10.93 -21.32 -24.19
CA SER A 84 11.87 -22.09 -23.37
C SER A 84 11.70 -22.05 -21.85
N CYS A 85 10.99 -23.06 -21.33
CA CYS A 85 11.62 -23.96 -20.36
C CYS A 85 11.98 -25.25 -21.08
N ARG A 86 13.24 -25.30 -21.53
CA ARG A 86 13.92 -26.52 -21.94
C ARG A 86 14.41 -27.20 -20.64
N SER A 87 13.70 -28.22 -20.18
CA SER A 87 14.26 -29.24 -19.29
C SER A 87 14.26 -30.54 -20.10
N SER A 88 15.39 -30.92 -20.70
CA SER A 88 16.28 -31.95 -20.12
C SER A 88 15.43 -33.13 -19.61
N GLY A 89 15.12 -34.11 -20.46
CA GLY A 89 16.10 -35.08 -20.92
C GLY A 89 16.34 -36.09 -19.79
N TRP A 90 15.36 -36.95 -19.53
CA TRP A 90 15.53 -38.14 -18.70
C TRP A 90 15.77 -39.35 -19.62
N PRO A 91 16.91 -40.06 -19.48
CA PRO A 91 17.17 -41.27 -20.27
C PRO A 91 16.31 -42.43 -19.76
N ARG A 92 15.65 -43.12 -20.69
CA ARG A 92 15.12 -44.47 -20.48
C ARG A 92 16.28 -45.44 -20.68
N GLY A 93 16.73 -46.06 -19.59
CA GLY A 93 17.64 -47.20 -19.61
C GLY A 93 16.85 -48.48 -19.38
N THR A 94 16.78 -49.30 -20.44
CA THR A 94 16.46 -50.75 -20.56
C THR A 94 15.36 -51.34 -19.68
#